data_AF-A0A8H5CVP8-F1
#
_entry.id   AF-A0A8H5CVP8-F1
#
_cell.length_a   1.000
_cell.length_b   1.000
_cell.length_c   1.000
_cell.angle_alpha   90.00
_cell.angle_beta   90.00
_cell.angle_gamma   90.00
#
_symmetry.space_group_name_H-M   'P 1'
#
loop_
_entity.id
_entity.type
_entity.pdbx_description
1 polymer ?
#
loop_
_entity_poly.entity_id
_entity_poly.type
_entity_poly.pdbx_seq_one_letter_code
_entity_poly.pdbx_strand_id
1 'polypeptide(L)'
;MSLWYSAIPSPSTCSPVAGMLSPLKTFVGKLKLGVFSLVCTSQTPTPADTEQNIMYALVTNCHTYLPFLSLTTLFSVANAVEFKAALDHHFNVPLSIEYNNLLYVDVEVRLKQLDELCCQLSVASQIKTNFLACTRLHSPMSSDSQALVILGNLRLLLDCVQGKRRSLEADWWNFLDQCPRKSEEMLRVLMEETRCRTDQLDGLSNISFHDFSTLGVGRWLNDEIINYFVLKWCSEAQTTLGLSTFFACKFLFQENACITAKSGMLTAQEGAQVLRWCQKTERAFNFCSSTWDSVFIPIHKNCLHWYSAFIDFRFRRIKVYDSLRETCVTNRQKPVLMWLTEVLGHMRGDPVCLSNNPQTDWVFDPHAEGQVHFQPNAYDCGVHTLWQLQHVLEFRQVRIGNKCELARLTFTDNMAGKRMRLAQEILRDCEP
;
A
#
# COMPACT_ATOMS: atom_id res chain seq x y z
N MET A 1 18.00 24.36 59.00
CA MET A 1 16.72 23.70 59.34
C MET A 1 16.18 23.08 58.06
N SER A 2 16.69 21.96 57.54
CA SER A 2 16.55 20.55 58.00
C SER A 2 15.10 20.15 58.28
N LEU A 3 14.53 19.31 57.39
CA LEU A 3 13.67 18.12 57.61
C LEU A 3 12.99 17.77 56.26
N TRP A 4 13.51 16.79 55.52
CA TRP A 4 13.10 15.36 55.51
C TRP A 4 11.74 15.09 54.85
N TYR A 5 11.76 14.54 53.63
CA TYR A 5 10.83 13.49 53.22
C TYR A 5 11.54 12.47 52.30
N SER A 6 11.72 11.30 52.91
CA SER A 6 11.88 9.92 52.45
C SER A 6 12.05 9.60 50.96
N ALA A 7 13.09 8.78 50.72
CA ALA A 7 13.42 8.08 49.50
C ALA A 7 12.35 7.05 49.07
N ILE A 8 12.07 7.02 47.77
CA ILE A 8 11.43 5.92 47.04
C ILE A 8 12.52 5.32 46.14
N PRO A 9 12.71 3.99 46.09
CA PRO A 9 13.80 3.39 45.34
C PRO A 9 13.61 3.59 43.83
N SER A 10 14.68 4.01 43.18
CA SER A 10 14.85 4.07 41.73
C SER A 10 14.54 2.72 41.08
N PRO A 11 13.67 2.63 40.06
CA PRO A 11 13.68 1.49 39.17
C PRO A 11 14.98 1.53 38.38
N SER A 12 15.76 0.47 38.58
CA SER A 12 16.93 0.11 37.80
C SER A 12 16.70 0.29 36.30
N THR A 13 17.60 1.04 35.69
CA THR A 13 17.98 1.06 34.27
C THR A 13 17.41 -0.09 33.42
N CYS A 14 16.33 0.17 32.69
CA CYS A 14 16.03 -0.59 31.48
C CYS A 14 17.03 -0.16 30.41
N SER A 15 17.99 -1.04 30.13
CA SER A 15 18.89 -0.95 28.99
C SER A 15 18.08 -0.97 27.69
N PRO A 16 18.41 -0.16 26.67
CA PRO A 16 17.69 -0.16 25.42
C PRO A 16 17.93 -1.48 24.67
N VAL A 17 16.85 -2.13 24.24
CA VAL A 17 16.86 -3.24 23.28
C VAL A 17 17.25 -2.69 21.91
N ALA A 18 18.52 -2.32 21.75
CA ALA A 18 19.11 -1.84 20.50
C ALA A 18 20.03 -2.90 19.85
N GLY A 19 20.02 -4.15 20.36
CA GLY A 19 20.97 -5.20 19.96
C GLY A 19 20.48 -6.25 18.96
N MET A 20 19.19 -6.30 18.58
CA MET A 20 18.64 -7.48 17.87
C MET A 20 18.43 -7.32 16.35
N LEU A 21 18.65 -6.15 15.75
CA LEU A 21 18.36 -5.92 14.32
C LEU A 21 19.59 -5.93 13.39
N SER A 22 20.80 -6.07 13.94
CA SER A 22 22.05 -6.17 13.17
C SER A 22 22.25 -7.50 12.39
N PRO A 23 21.81 -8.68 12.87
CA PRO A 23 22.05 -9.94 12.15
C PRO A 23 21.21 -10.11 10.87
N LEU A 24 20.03 -9.48 10.78
CA LEU A 24 19.05 -9.73 9.71
C LEU A 24 19.40 -9.11 8.35
N LYS A 25 19.92 -7.87 8.31
CA LYS A 25 20.41 -7.27 7.05
C LYS A 25 21.63 -8.00 6.49
N THR A 26 22.40 -8.61 7.39
CA THR A 26 23.56 -9.43 7.02
C THR A 26 23.14 -10.81 6.46
N PHE A 27 21.96 -11.32 6.80
CA PHE A 27 21.46 -12.64 6.38
C PHE A 27 20.88 -12.63 4.95
N VAL A 28 20.09 -11.61 4.59
CA VAL A 28 19.53 -11.48 3.22
C VAL A 28 20.61 -11.10 2.19
N GLY A 29 21.61 -10.31 2.59
CA GLY A 29 22.77 -10.00 1.75
C GLY A 29 23.66 -11.22 1.45
N LYS A 30 23.75 -12.17 2.38
CA LYS A 30 24.53 -13.42 2.22
C LYS A 30 23.80 -14.52 1.44
N LEU A 31 22.49 -14.41 1.28
CA LEU A 31 21.73 -15.27 0.35
C LEU A 31 21.97 -14.90 -1.12
N LYS A 32 22.42 -13.67 -1.41
CA LYS A 32 22.86 -13.25 -2.76
C LYS A 32 24.34 -13.44 -3.04
N LEU A 33 25.16 -13.63 -2.02
CA LEU A 33 26.60 -13.87 -2.12
C LEU A 33 26.94 -15.07 -1.25
N GLY A 34 26.93 -16.26 -1.85
CA GLY A 34 27.08 -17.56 -1.18
C GLY A 34 28.36 -17.68 -0.36
N VAL A 35 28.33 -17.13 0.86
CA VAL A 35 29.36 -17.28 1.87
C VAL A 35 28.67 -17.17 3.22
N PHE A 36 28.58 -18.27 3.97
CA PHE A 36 28.95 -18.28 5.38
C PHE A 36 29.51 -19.67 5.75
N SER A 37 30.70 -19.61 6.34
CA SER A 37 31.54 -20.71 6.82
C SER A 37 31.21 -21.02 8.27
N LEU A 38 31.30 -22.31 8.66
CA LEU A 38 31.96 -22.70 9.92
C LEU A 38 32.36 -24.20 9.89
N VAL A 39 33.68 -24.39 9.76
CA VAL A 39 34.57 -25.30 10.51
C VAL A 39 34.29 -26.82 10.52
N CYS A 40 35.19 -27.50 9.80
CA CYS A 40 35.79 -28.84 10.00
C CYS A 40 34.88 -30.09 10.03
N THR A 41 34.71 -30.71 8.85
CA THR A 41 35.46 -31.92 8.45
C THR A 41 35.55 -31.96 6.91
N SER A 42 36.51 -32.69 6.37
CA SER A 42 37.08 -32.57 5.01
C SER A 42 36.20 -33.06 3.84
N GLN A 43 34.96 -32.60 3.71
CA GLN A 43 34.13 -32.82 2.52
C GLN A 43 33.48 -31.51 2.08
N THR A 44 33.64 -31.16 0.81
CA THR A 44 32.91 -30.05 0.19
C THR A 44 31.40 -30.33 0.35
N PRO A 45 30.63 -29.45 0.99
CA PRO A 45 29.20 -29.67 1.19
C PRO A 45 28.54 -29.86 -0.16
N THR A 46 27.72 -30.92 -0.27
CA THR A 46 26.95 -31.13 -1.47
C THR A 46 25.86 -30.05 -1.59
N PRO A 47 25.34 -29.78 -2.79
CA PRO A 47 24.18 -28.89 -2.95
C PRO A 47 22.99 -29.28 -2.05
N ALA A 48 22.80 -30.59 -1.81
CA ALA A 48 21.75 -31.11 -0.93
C ALA A 48 21.97 -30.73 0.55
N ASP A 49 23.20 -30.79 1.06
CA ASP A 49 23.54 -30.36 2.42
C ASP A 49 23.25 -28.86 2.60
N THR A 50 23.48 -28.08 1.55
CA THR A 50 23.24 -26.64 1.55
C THR A 50 21.75 -26.32 1.61
N GLU A 51 20.92 -27.02 0.82
CA GLU A 51 19.46 -26.83 0.83
C GLU A 51 18.79 -27.31 2.13
N GLN A 52 19.27 -28.41 2.71
CA GLN A 52 18.78 -28.90 4.00
C GLN A 52 19.10 -27.93 5.15
N ASN A 53 20.30 -27.34 5.15
CA ASN A 53 20.67 -26.30 6.12
C ASN A 53 19.81 -25.04 5.97
N ILE A 54 19.49 -24.64 4.73
CA ILE A 54 18.58 -23.50 4.46
C ILE A 54 17.17 -23.80 5.00
N MET A 55 16.65 -25.01 4.78
CA MET A 55 15.34 -25.41 5.32
C MET A 55 15.33 -25.38 6.85
N TYR A 56 16.38 -25.90 7.51
CA TYR A 56 16.48 -25.87 8.97
C TYR A 56 16.54 -24.44 9.52
N ALA A 57 17.33 -23.57 8.88
CA ALA A 57 17.43 -22.16 9.23
C ALA A 57 16.08 -21.44 9.06
N LEU A 58 15.36 -21.71 7.97
CA LEU A 58 14.04 -21.15 7.71
C LEU A 58 13.03 -21.54 8.81
N VAL A 59 12.97 -22.83 9.16
CA VAL A 59 12.08 -23.34 10.21
C VAL A 59 12.45 -22.74 11.57
N THR A 60 13.74 -22.65 11.88
CA THR A 60 14.23 -22.04 13.13
C THR A 60 13.86 -20.57 13.23
N ASN A 61 13.99 -19.81 12.14
CA ASN A 61 13.58 -18.40 12.10
C ASN A 61 12.07 -18.26 12.28
N CYS A 62 11.27 -19.07 11.59
CA CYS A 62 9.81 -19.04 11.75
C CYS A 62 9.38 -19.42 13.18
N HIS A 63 10.11 -20.32 13.85
CA HIS A 63 9.84 -20.71 15.24
C HIS A 63 9.91 -19.54 16.22
N THR A 64 10.73 -18.52 15.93
CA THR A 64 10.81 -17.31 16.79
C THR A 64 9.50 -16.53 16.84
N TYR A 65 8.67 -16.63 15.80
CA TYR A 65 7.34 -16.01 15.71
C TYR A 65 6.22 -17.01 15.98
N LEU A 66 6.44 -18.29 15.68
CA LEU A 66 5.47 -19.38 15.85
C LEU A 66 6.09 -20.51 16.69
N PRO A 67 6.05 -20.42 18.03
CA PRO A 67 6.69 -21.41 18.90
C PRO A 67 6.16 -22.85 18.73
N PHE A 68 4.99 -23.03 18.12
CA PHE A 68 4.43 -24.35 17.80
C PHE A 68 5.01 -24.96 16.51
N LEU A 69 5.72 -24.18 15.70
CA LEU A 69 6.29 -24.65 14.44
C LEU A 69 7.59 -25.40 14.72
N SER A 70 7.61 -26.69 14.40
CA SER A 70 8.81 -27.53 14.44
C SER A 70 8.92 -28.34 13.14
N LEU A 71 10.09 -28.95 12.89
CA LEU A 71 10.20 -29.91 11.79
C LEU A 71 9.19 -31.06 11.95
N THR A 72 8.99 -31.55 13.16
CA THR A 72 7.99 -32.59 13.44
C THR A 72 6.58 -32.12 13.10
N THR A 73 6.25 -30.86 13.42
CA THR A 73 4.98 -30.22 13.01
C THR A 73 4.88 -30.17 11.49
N LEU A 74 5.92 -29.74 10.78
CA LEU A 74 5.94 -29.69 9.31
C LEU A 74 5.90 -31.07 8.64
N PHE A 75 6.30 -32.14 9.32
CA PHE A 75 6.15 -33.51 8.82
C PHE A 75 4.77 -34.12 9.10
N SER A 76 4.16 -33.76 10.24
CA SER A 76 2.90 -34.36 10.71
C SER A 76 1.65 -33.61 10.28
N VAL A 77 1.74 -32.28 10.11
CA VAL A 77 0.62 -31.45 9.68
C VAL A 77 0.35 -31.74 8.22
N ALA A 78 -0.72 -32.48 7.97
CA ALA A 78 -1.15 -32.85 6.62
C ALA A 78 -2.17 -31.88 6.03
N ASN A 79 -2.60 -30.85 6.77
CA ASN A 79 -3.68 -29.97 6.32
C ASN A 79 -3.53 -28.50 6.77
N ALA A 80 -4.08 -27.59 5.97
CA ALA A 80 -4.09 -26.15 6.24
C ALA A 80 -4.95 -25.75 7.46
N VAL A 81 -5.83 -26.65 7.94
CA VAL A 81 -6.75 -26.38 9.05
C VAL A 81 -5.99 -26.23 10.36
N GLU A 82 -5.00 -27.09 10.61
CA GLU A 82 -4.17 -27.04 11.82
C GLU A 82 -3.29 -25.78 11.88
N PHE A 83 -2.66 -25.40 10.75
CA PHE A 83 -1.91 -24.13 10.68
C PHE A 83 -2.81 -22.93 10.93
N LYS A 84 -4.00 -22.91 10.31
CA LYS A 84 -4.97 -21.84 10.52
C LYS A 84 -5.40 -21.76 11.98
N ALA A 85 -5.74 -22.89 12.61
CA ALA A 85 -6.14 -22.93 14.01
C ALA A 85 -5.03 -22.43 14.95
N ALA A 86 -3.77 -22.80 14.69
CA ALA A 86 -2.63 -22.35 15.48
C ALA A 86 -2.33 -20.85 15.29
N LEU A 87 -2.43 -20.34 14.05
CA LEU A 87 -2.33 -18.90 13.77
C LEU A 87 -3.48 -18.12 14.41
N ASP A 88 -4.69 -18.66 14.40
CA ASP A 88 -5.83 -18.07 15.09
C ASP A 88 -5.59 -18.07 16.59
N HIS A 89 -5.13 -19.16 17.20
CA HIS A 89 -4.80 -19.17 18.63
C HIS A 89 -3.73 -18.12 19.00
N HIS A 90 -2.72 -17.92 18.15
CA HIS A 90 -1.61 -17.02 18.43
C HIS A 90 -1.92 -15.53 18.16
N PHE A 91 -2.61 -15.23 17.05
CA PHE A 91 -2.84 -13.85 16.61
C PHE A 91 -4.27 -13.34 16.84
N ASN A 92 -5.22 -14.22 17.17
CA ASN A 92 -6.61 -13.85 17.38
C ASN A 92 -6.85 -13.51 18.86
N VAL A 93 -6.45 -12.30 19.25
CA VAL A 93 -7.00 -11.67 20.46
C VAL A 93 -8.13 -10.74 20.02
N PRO A 94 -9.34 -10.86 20.58
CA PRO A 94 -10.42 -9.94 20.28
C PRO A 94 -9.95 -8.51 20.49
N LEU A 95 -10.28 -7.62 19.55
CA LEU A 95 -10.11 -6.18 19.75
C LEU A 95 -11.10 -5.77 20.87
N SER A 96 -10.63 -5.75 22.12
CA SER A 96 -11.47 -5.53 23.31
C SER A 96 -11.88 -4.06 23.42
N ILE A 97 -13.14 -3.80 23.79
CA ILE A 97 -13.71 -2.43 23.89
C ILE A 97 -13.07 -1.58 25.01
N GLU A 98 -12.42 -2.20 26.01
CA GLU A 98 -11.76 -1.49 27.10
C GLU A 98 -10.34 -1.05 26.67
N TYR A 99 -10.18 0.24 26.34
CA TYR A 99 -9.09 0.74 25.49
C TYR A 99 -8.07 1.68 26.16
N ASN A 100 -6.79 1.43 25.88
CA ASN A 100 -5.66 2.36 26.02
C ASN A 100 -4.80 2.34 24.73
N ASN A 101 -3.78 3.20 24.64
CA ASN A 101 -2.85 3.28 23.49
C ASN A 101 -2.15 1.94 23.15
N LEU A 102 -2.23 0.92 24.02
CA LEU A 102 -1.58 -0.36 23.81
C LEU A 102 -2.23 -1.18 22.70
N LEU A 103 -3.53 -1.00 22.38
CA LEU A 103 -4.14 -1.79 21.30
C LEU A 103 -3.46 -1.47 19.95
N TYR A 104 -3.27 -0.19 19.65
CA TYR A 104 -2.60 0.22 18.42
C TYR A 104 -1.25 -0.47 18.25
N VAL A 105 -0.43 -0.36 19.30
CA VAL A 105 0.92 -0.92 19.34
C VAL A 105 0.88 -2.44 19.20
N ASP A 106 -0.06 -3.11 19.87
CA ASP A 106 -0.25 -4.55 19.79
C ASP A 106 -0.64 -5.02 18.37
N VAL A 107 -1.60 -4.35 17.71
CA VAL A 107 -1.99 -4.66 16.33
C VAL A 107 -0.84 -4.43 15.36
N GLU A 108 -0.10 -3.32 15.50
CA GLU A 108 1.09 -3.04 14.68
C GLU A 108 2.19 -4.09 14.86
N VAL A 109 2.48 -4.48 16.11
CA VAL A 109 3.46 -5.54 16.41
C VAL A 109 3.07 -6.84 15.73
N ARG A 110 1.80 -7.24 15.79
CA ARG A 110 1.31 -8.48 15.17
C ARG A 110 1.38 -8.42 13.65
N LEU A 111 0.97 -7.30 13.04
CA LEU A 111 1.10 -7.11 11.60
C LEU A 111 2.56 -7.22 11.17
N LYS A 112 3.48 -6.60 11.91
CA LYS A 112 4.92 -6.69 11.65
C LYS A 112 5.47 -8.10 11.78
N GLN A 113 5.03 -8.86 12.79
CA GLN A 113 5.39 -10.28 12.94
C GLN A 113 4.89 -11.13 11.77
N LEU A 114 3.66 -10.87 11.29
CA LEU A 114 3.08 -11.56 10.14
C LEU A 114 3.78 -11.18 8.82
N ASP A 115 4.18 -9.91 8.66
CA ASP A 115 4.97 -9.44 7.51
C ASP A 115 6.35 -10.13 7.47
N GLU A 116 7.04 -10.20 8.61
CA GLU A 116 8.34 -10.87 8.70
C GLU A 116 8.22 -12.38 8.42
N LEU A 117 7.20 -13.03 8.95
CA LEU A 117 6.87 -14.43 8.61
C LEU A 117 6.61 -14.60 7.11
N CYS A 118 5.84 -13.70 6.49
CA CYS A 118 5.61 -13.74 5.04
C CYS A 118 6.93 -13.61 4.26
N CYS A 119 7.80 -12.67 4.66
CA CYS A 119 9.09 -12.44 4.05
C CYS A 119 9.95 -13.73 4.10
N GLN A 120 10.08 -14.33 5.29
CA GLN A 120 10.84 -15.56 5.49
C GLN A 120 10.28 -16.73 4.66
N LEU A 121 8.97 -16.94 4.72
CA LEU A 121 8.31 -18.06 4.04
C LEU A 121 8.26 -17.89 2.51
N SER A 122 8.36 -16.67 1.98
CA SER A 122 8.37 -16.41 0.53
C SER A 122 9.49 -17.15 -0.20
N VAL A 123 10.62 -17.37 0.48
CA VAL A 123 11.80 -18.07 -0.05
C VAL A 123 11.50 -19.55 -0.33
N ALA A 124 10.52 -20.15 0.37
CA ALA A 124 10.17 -21.57 0.21
C ALA A 124 9.76 -21.93 -1.23
N SER A 125 9.11 -21.01 -1.95
CA SER A 125 8.69 -21.26 -3.35
C SER A 125 9.90 -21.37 -4.29
N GLN A 126 10.93 -20.54 -4.07
CA GLN A 126 12.17 -20.60 -4.84
C GLN A 126 12.95 -21.86 -4.51
N ILE A 127 13.09 -22.20 -3.21
CA ILE A 127 13.76 -23.42 -2.77
C ILE A 127 13.09 -24.64 -3.40
N LYS A 128 11.76 -24.71 -3.37
CA LYS A 128 11.01 -25.81 -4.01
C LYS A 128 11.29 -25.94 -5.49
N THR A 129 11.36 -24.81 -6.20
CA THR A 129 11.64 -24.81 -7.65
C THR A 129 13.06 -25.33 -7.94
N ASN A 130 14.05 -24.87 -7.17
CA ASN A 130 15.44 -25.30 -7.30
C ASN A 130 15.59 -26.79 -6.94
N PHE A 131 14.99 -27.22 -5.83
CA PHE A 131 14.99 -28.60 -5.37
C PHE A 131 14.39 -29.54 -6.44
N LEU A 132 13.25 -29.17 -7.02
CA LEU A 132 12.63 -29.92 -8.12
C LEU A 132 13.51 -29.99 -9.38
N ALA A 133 14.31 -28.98 -9.66
CA ALA A 133 15.26 -29.04 -10.77
C ALA A 133 16.42 -30.02 -10.47
N CYS A 134 16.95 -29.99 -9.24
CA CYS A 134 18.01 -30.89 -8.77
C CYS A 134 17.59 -32.36 -8.77
N THR A 135 16.40 -32.67 -8.23
CA THR A 135 15.87 -34.05 -8.17
C THR A 135 15.68 -34.71 -9.54
N ARG A 136 15.53 -33.93 -10.62
CA ARG A 136 15.48 -34.47 -11.99
C ARG A 136 16.83 -34.99 -12.50
N LEU A 137 17.93 -34.62 -11.86
CA LEU A 137 19.29 -34.97 -12.27
C LEU A 137 19.80 -36.25 -11.59
N HIS A 138 19.08 -36.80 -10.62
CA HIS A 138 19.46 -38.01 -9.92
C HIS A 138 18.30 -38.99 -9.75
N SER A 139 18.61 -40.20 -9.31
CA SER A 139 17.58 -41.18 -8.96
C SER A 139 16.83 -40.73 -7.69
N PRO A 140 15.50 -40.88 -7.63
CA PRO A 140 14.71 -40.44 -6.48
C PRO A 140 15.15 -41.16 -5.20
N MET A 141 15.33 -40.39 -4.12
CA MET A 141 15.61 -40.89 -2.78
C MET A 141 14.38 -40.69 -1.88
N SER A 142 14.26 -41.48 -0.81
CA SER A 142 13.18 -41.32 0.17
C SER A 142 13.20 -39.96 0.86
N SER A 143 14.40 -39.39 1.06
CA SER A 143 14.62 -38.03 1.55
C SER A 143 14.02 -36.95 0.65
N ASP A 144 13.95 -37.18 -0.67
CA ASP A 144 13.40 -36.19 -1.61
C ASP A 144 11.90 -36.00 -1.41
N SER A 145 11.20 -37.12 -1.18
CA SER A 145 9.76 -37.09 -0.88
C SER A 145 9.49 -36.33 0.42
N GLN A 146 10.32 -36.53 1.44
CA GLN A 146 10.23 -35.83 2.72
C GLN A 146 10.47 -34.32 2.58
N ALA A 147 11.52 -33.93 1.85
CA ALA A 147 11.81 -32.52 1.58
C ALA A 147 10.68 -31.83 0.80
N LEU A 148 10.11 -32.51 -0.21
CA LEU A 148 8.98 -32.00 -0.98
C LEU A 148 7.71 -31.81 -0.13
N VAL A 149 7.45 -32.70 0.83
CA VAL A 149 6.36 -32.56 1.80
C VAL A 149 6.57 -31.32 2.66
N ILE A 150 7.77 -31.13 3.24
CA ILE A 150 8.09 -29.93 4.04
C ILE A 150 7.90 -28.65 3.22
N LEU A 151 8.44 -28.61 2.00
CA LEU A 151 8.33 -27.44 1.12
C LEU A 151 6.88 -27.16 0.71
N GLY A 152 6.08 -28.21 0.54
CA GLY A 152 4.63 -28.11 0.37
C GLY A 152 3.96 -27.47 1.58
N ASN A 153 4.28 -27.93 2.77
CA ASN A 153 3.72 -27.43 4.03
C ASN A 153 4.15 -26.00 4.36
N LEU A 154 5.39 -25.61 4.05
CA LEU A 154 5.85 -24.22 4.15
C LEU A 154 5.08 -23.28 3.22
N ARG A 155 4.74 -23.75 2.00
CA ARG A 155 3.90 -22.98 1.09
C ARG A 155 2.48 -22.83 1.61
N LEU A 156 1.89 -23.91 2.13
CA LEU A 156 0.57 -23.85 2.78
C LEU A 156 0.57 -22.90 3.99
N LEU A 157 1.63 -22.94 4.80
CA LEU A 157 1.81 -22.02 5.92
C LEU A 157 1.90 -20.56 5.43
N LEU A 158 2.67 -20.28 4.37
CA LEU A 158 2.72 -18.95 3.76
C LEU A 158 1.31 -18.44 3.38
N ASP A 159 0.53 -19.28 2.68
CA ASP A 159 -0.82 -18.90 2.27
C ASP A 159 -1.73 -18.65 3.50
N CYS A 160 -1.57 -19.42 4.58
CA CYS A 160 -2.28 -19.21 5.86
C CYS A 160 -1.86 -17.93 6.58
N VAL A 161 -0.55 -17.65 6.68
CA VAL A 161 -0.01 -16.42 7.30
C VAL A 161 -0.50 -15.19 6.52
N GLN A 162 -0.42 -15.22 5.19
CA GLN A 162 -0.95 -14.15 4.33
C GLN A 162 -2.46 -13.97 4.53
N GLY A 163 -3.22 -15.07 4.64
CA GLY A 163 -4.65 -15.03 4.95
C GLY A 163 -4.93 -14.38 6.31
N LYS A 164 -4.17 -14.75 7.35
CA LYS A 164 -4.33 -14.20 8.70
C LYS A 164 -3.98 -12.71 8.76
N ARG A 165 -2.88 -12.31 8.10
CA ARG A 165 -2.48 -10.91 7.94
C ARG A 165 -3.59 -10.08 7.31
N ARG A 166 -4.14 -10.53 6.17
CA ARG A 166 -5.26 -9.84 5.49
C ARG A 166 -6.50 -9.74 6.37
N SER A 167 -6.83 -10.79 7.13
CA SER A 167 -7.96 -10.77 8.06
C SER A 167 -7.75 -9.76 9.18
N LEU A 168 -6.61 -9.82 9.89
CA LEU A 168 -6.29 -8.91 10.99
C LEU A 168 -6.28 -7.45 10.52
N GLU A 169 -5.69 -7.21 9.35
CA GLU A 169 -5.67 -5.89 8.73
C GLU A 169 -7.08 -5.40 8.39
N ALA A 170 -7.94 -6.25 7.81
CA ALA A 170 -9.33 -5.90 7.51
C ALA A 170 -10.14 -5.63 8.78
N ASP A 171 -9.99 -6.44 9.81
CA ASP A 171 -10.66 -6.28 11.10
C ASP A 171 -10.23 -4.96 11.77
N TRP A 172 -8.93 -4.64 11.69
CA TRP A 172 -8.37 -3.40 12.20
C TRP A 172 -8.93 -2.16 11.47
N TRP A 173 -8.96 -2.19 10.14
CA TRP A 173 -9.53 -1.08 9.36
C TRP A 173 -11.03 -0.92 9.60
N ASN A 174 -11.76 -2.02 9.69
CA ASN A 174 -13.18 -2.00 10.04
C ASN A 174 -13.42 -1.38 11.41
N PHE A 175 -12.58 -1.72 12.40
CA PHE A 175 -12.65 -1.12 13.73
C PHE A 175 -12.44 0.39 13.67
N LEU A 176 -11.42 0.86 12.96
CA LEU A 176 -11.12 2.28 12.84
C LEU A 176 -12.23 3.07 12.13
N ASP A 177 -12.91 2.47 11.15
CA ASP A 177 -14.05 3.09 10.47
C ASP A 177 -15.31 3.11 11.35
N GLN A 178 -15.52 2.09 12.19
CA GLN A 178 -16.67 1.99 13.10
C GLN A 178 -16.51 2.87 14.36
N CYS A 179 -15.28 3.20 14.75
CA CYS A 179 -14.97 3.96 15.97
C CYS A 179 -14.25 5.29 15.68
N PRO A 180 -14.86 6.23 14.92
CA PRO A 180 -14.17 7.42 14.40
C PRO A 180 -13.52 8.28 15.48
N ARG A 181 -14.18 8.49 16.63
CA ARG A 181 -13.59 9.25 17.76
C ARG A 181 -12.29 8.64 18.27
N LYS A 182 -12.22 7.30 18.31
CA LYS A 182 -11.02 6.60 18.75
C LYS A 182 -9.93 6.70 17.70
N SER A 183 -10.28 6.57 16.42
CA SER A 183 -9.38 6.80 15.30
C SER A 183 -8.77 8.21 15.32
N GLU A 184 -9.57 9.22 15.66
CA GLU A 184 -9.09 10.60 15.84
C GLU A 184 -8.10 10.74 17.01
N GLU A 185 -8.38 10.11 18.14
CA GLU A 185 -7.48 10.09 19.31
C GLU A 185 -6.14 9.42 18.98
N MET A 186 -6.20 8.24 18.34
CA MET A 186 -5.04 7.48 17.94
C MET A 186 -4.19 8.23 16.91
N LEU A 187 -4.84 8.83 15.91
CA LEU A 187 -4.15 9.67 14.94
C LEU A 187 -3.46 10.85 15.62
N ARG A 188 -4.08 11.47 16.64
CA ARG A 188 -3.45 12.55 17.39
C ARG A 188 -2.21 12.09 18.15
N VAL A 189 -2.26 10.91 18.78
CA VAL A 189 -1.09 10.32 19.45
C VAL A 189 0.03 10.04 18.45
N LEU A 190 -0.30 9.40 17.32
CA LEU A 190 0.66 9.11 16.25
C LEU A 190 1.34 10.40 15.74
N MET A 191 0.56 11.45 15.50
CA MET A 191 1.08 12.75 15.06
C MET A 191 2.06 13.36 16.07
N GLU A 192 1.80 13.25 17.37
CA GLU A 192 2.69 13.78 18.41
C GLU A 192 3.97 12.94 18.54
N GLU A 193 3.88 11.61 18.41
CA GLU A 193 5.04 10.72 18.40
C GLU A 193 5.94 10.99 17.20
N THR A 194 5.38 11.09 15.99
CA THR A 194 6.14 11.42 14.78
C THR A 194 6.73 12.83 14.85
N ARG A 195 6.04 13.78 15.50
CA ARG A 195 6.58 15.13 15.74
C ARG A 195 7.84 15.11 16.61
N CYS A 196 7.85 14.27 17.64
CA CYS A 196 9.01 14.11 18.52
C CYS A 196 10.15 13.34 17.84
N ARG A 197 9.86 12.59 16.77
CA ARG A 197 10.79 11.72 16.06
C ARG A 197 10.72 11.94 14.56
N THR A 198 11.02 13.17 14.12
CA THR A 198 10.95 13.50 12.69
C THR A 198 11.93 12.71 11.84
N ASP A 199 13.00 12.17 12.44
CA ASP A 199 13.94 11.23 11.83
C ASP A 199 13.26 9.97 11.28
N GLN A 200 12.09 9.61 11.80
CA GLN A 200 11.29 8.52 11.26
C GLN A 200 10.83 8.77 9.83
N LEU A 201 10.76 10.02 9.37
CA LEU A 201 10.35 10.35 7.99
C LEU A 201 11.54 10.44 7.02
N ASP A 202 12.78 10.40 7.52
CA ASP A 202 13.99 10.56 6.69
C ASP A 202 14.14 9.45 5.62
N GLY A 203 13.45 8.31 5.80
CA GLY A 203 13.36 7.25 4.80
C GLY A 203 12.64 7.66 3.50
N LEU A 204 11.82 8.72 3.55
CA LEU A 204 11.10 9.27 2.39
C LEU A 204 11.64 10.66 2.05
N SER A 205 12.41 10.76 0.96
CA SER A 205 13.09 12.00 0.58
C SER A 205 12.19 13.21 0.32
N ASN A 206 10.87 13.00 0.17
CA ASN A 206 9.92 14.01 -0.31
C ASN A 206 8.77 14.29 0.68
N ILE A 207 8.74 13.67 1.87
CA ILE A 207 7.67 13.88 2.85
C ILE A 207 8.27 14.42 4.13
N SER A 208 8.05 15.71 4.39
CA SER A 208 8.42 16.31 5.67
C SER A 208 7.33 16.08 6.73
N PHE A 209 7.66 16.36 7.99
CA PHE A 209 6.64 16.38 9.04
C PHE A 209 5.51 17.40 8.76
N HIS A 210 5.82 18.52 8.08
CA HIS A 210 4.79 19.48 7.69
C HIS A 210 3.74 18.83 6.78
N ASP A 211 4.19 18.08 5.78
CA ASP A 211 3.31 17.35 4.85
C ASP A 211 2.55 16.25 5.59
N PHE A 212 3.25 15.44 6.38
CA PHE A 212 2.65 14.38 7.19
C PHE A 212 1.54 14.90 8.11
N SER A 213 1.76 16.06 8.74
CA SER A 213 0.78 16.67 9.66
C SER A 213 -0.55 17.04 9.00
N THR A 214 -0.60 17.15 7.67
CA THR A 214 -1.85 17.39 6.93
C THR A 214 -2.81 16.21 6.95
N LEU A 215 -2.33 15.01 7.29
CA LEU A 215 -3.19 13.84 7.54
C LEU A 215 -4.00 13.98 8.82
N GLY A 216 -3.61 14.87 9.75
CA GLY A 216 -4.32 15.11 11.00
C GLY A 216 -5.81 15.43 10.82
N VAL A 217 -6.61 15.13 11.84
CA VAL A 217 -8.07 15.35 11.83
C VAL A 217 -8.38 16.83 11.54
N GLY A 218 -9.33 17.08 10.62
CA GLY A 218 -9.75 18.44 10.27
C GLY A 218 -8.76 19.22 9.40
N ARG A 219 -7.66 18.60 8.95
CA ARG A 219 -6.65 19.23 8.08
C ARG A 219 -6.86 18.87 6.62
N TRP A 220 -6.52 19.79 5.73
CA TRP A 220 -6.56 19.58 4.29
C TRP A 220 -5.27 18.90 3.87
N LEU A 221 -5.37 17.80 3.13
CA LEU A 221 -4.18 17.18 2.53
C LEU A 221 -3.52 18.17 1.57
N ASN A 222 -2.20 18.16 1.53
CA ASN A 222 -1.44 18.95 0.55
C ASN A 222 -1.03 18.11 -0.67
N ASP A 223 -0.39 18.78 -1.63
CA ASP A 223 0.09 18.16 -2.86
C ASP A 223 1.05 17.00 -2.61
N GLU A 224 1.95 17.11 -1.63
CA GLU A 224 2.97 16.08 -1.38
C GLU A 224 2.34 14.76 -0.92
N ILE A 225 1.37 14.81 -0.01
CA ILE A 225 0.63 13.61 0.42
C ILE A 225 -0.14 12.99 -0.76
N ILE A 226 -0.86 13.80 -1.55
CA ILE A 226 -1.62 13.28 -2.70
C ILE A 226 -0.69 12.65 -3.74
N ASN A 227 0.39 13.35 -4.11
CA ASN A 227 1.34 12.88 -5.11
C ASN A 227 2.08 11.62 -4.66
N TYR A 228 2.43 11.51 -3.37
CA TYR A 228 3.05 10.32 -2.81
C TYR A 228 2.16 9.07 -3.01
N PHE A 229 0.88 9.13 -2.62
CA PHE A 229 -0.01 7.98 -2.77
C PHE A 229 -0.38 7.69 -4.23
N VAL A 230 -0.54 8.72 -5.05
CA VAL A 230 -0.77 8.54 -6.50
C VAL A 230 0.41 7.82 -7.14
N LEU A 231 1.65 8.25 -6.84
CA LEU A 231 2.86 7.60 -7.32
C LEU A 231 2.97 6.16 -6.79
N LYS A 232 2.80 5.95 -5.50
CA LYS A 232 2.92 4.62 -4.90
C LYS A 232 1.92 3.63 -5.50
N TRP A 233 0.61 3.89 -5.34
CA TRP A 233 -0.41 2.91 -5.71
C TRP A 233 -0.54 2.71 -7.22
N CYS A 234 -0.29 3.74 -8.04
CA CYS A 234 -0.27 3.54 -9.49
C CYS A 234 0.93 2.69 -9.93
N SER A 235 2.10 2.84 -9.27
CA SER A 235 3.29 2.02 -9.56
C SER A 235 3.05 0.55 -9.26
N GLU A 236 2.41 0.28 -8.12
CA GLU A 236 2.06 -1.08 -7.69
C GLU A 236 1.02 -1.72 -8.62
N ALA A 237 0.01 -0.94 -9.07
CA ALA A 237 -1.06 -1.46 -9.92
C ALA A 237 -0.65 -1.73 -11.37
N GLN A 238 0.42 -1.09 -11.86
CA GLN A 238 1.01 -1.24 -13.21
C GLN A 238 0.11 -0.98 -14.43
N THR A 239 -1.18 -0.71 -14.22
CA THR A 239 -2.22 -0.60 -15.26
C THR A 239 -2.81 0.81 -15.36
N THR A 240 -2.49 1.68 -14.40
CA THR A 240 -3.01 3.05 -14.32
C THR A 240 -1.86 4.03 -14.29
N LEU A 241 -1.84 4.99 -15.21
CA LEU A 241 -0.89 6.10 -15.19
C LEU A 241 -1.36 7.17 -14.20
N GLY A 242 -0.67 7.33 -13.07
CA GLY A 242 -0.95 8.38 -12.09
C GLY A 242 -0.27 9.69 -12.46
N LEU A 243 -1.05 10.71 -12.87
CA LEU A 243 -0.50 12.05 -13.11
C LEU A 243 -0.41 12.83 -11.79
N SER A 244 0.54 13.76 -11.69
CA SER A 244 0.71 14.56 -10.47
C SER A 244 -0.28 15.73 -10.42
N THR A 245 -0.46 16.30 -9.23
CA THR A 245 -1.26 17.51 -9.03
C THR A 245 -0.71 18.70 -9.83
N PHE A 246 0.62 18.81 -9.92
CA PHE A 246 1.31 19.79 -10.77
C PHE A 246 0.96 19.65 -12.26
N PHE A 247 0.74 18.43 -12.76
CA PHE A 247 0.29 18.23 -14.14
C PHE A 247 -1.08 18.87 -14.35
N ALA A 248 -2.03 18.60 -13.46
CA ALA A 248 -3.38 19.16 -13.55
C ALA A 248 -3.36 20.68 -13.47
N CYS A 249 -2.62 21.26 -12.52
CA CYS A 249 -2.47 22.70 -12.36
C CYS A 249 -1.72 23.37 -13.52
N LYS A 250 -0.86 22.65 -14.24
CA LYS A 250 -0.10 23.23 -15.36
C LYS A 250 -0.82 23.13 -16.69
N PHE A 251 -1.54 22.03 -16.94
CA PHE A 251 -2.05 21.70 -18.28
C PHE A 251 -3.58 21.62 -18.35
N LEU A 252 -4.27 21.46 -17.23
CA LEU A 252 -5.72 21.34 -17.22
C LEU A 252 -6.40 22.62 -16.72
N PHE A 253 -5.79 23.31 -15.76
CA PHE A 253 -6.39 24.49 -15.10
C PHE A 253 -5.37 25.61 -14.89
N GLN A 254 -5.57 26.79 -15.48
CA GLN A 254 -4.80 28.01 -15.22
C GLN A 254 -5.69 29.02 -14.50
N GLU A 255 -5.25 29.56 -13.35
CA GLU A 255 -5.94 30.63 -12.62
C GLU A 255 -7.46 30.38 -12.45
N ASN A 256 -7.84 29.14 -12.10
CA ASN A 256 -9.22 28.72 -11.85
C ASN A 256 -10.10 28.58 -13.11
N ALA A 257 -9.54 28.75 -14.30
CA ALA A 257 -10.17 28.44 -15.57
C ALA A 257 -9.51 27.21 -16.20
N CYS A 258 -10.29 26.41 -16.92
CA CYS A 258 -9.72 25.40 -17.79
C CYS A 258 -8.81 26.09 -18.83
N ILE A 259 -7.61 25.59 -19.13
CA ILE A 259 -6.68 26.26 -20.08
C ILE A 259 -7.36 26.50 -21.44
N THR A 260 -8.27 25.59 -21.82
CA THR A 260 -9.09 25.71 -23.03
C THR A 260 -10.30 26.63 -22.92
N ALA A 261 -10.58 27.26 -21.77
CA ALA A 261 -11.64 28.27 -21.67
C ALA A 261 -11.34 29.53 -22.52
N LYS A 262 -10.10 29.71 -23.00
CA LYS A 262 -9.72 30.80 -23.91
C LYS A 262 -9.73 30.43 -25.41
N SER A 263 -9.67 29.16 -25.81
CA SER A 263 -9.53 28.76 -27.23
C SER A 263 -10.13 27.40 -27.63
N GLY A 264 -10.62 26.58 -26.71
CA GLY A 264 -11.22 25.27 -26.99
C GLY A 264 -10.24 24.14 -27.39
N MET A 265 -8.97 24.42 -27.66
CA MET A 265 -7.93 23.44 -28.02
C MET A 265 -6.56 23.85 -27.49
N LEU A 266 -5.73 22.88 -27.09
CA LEU A 266 -4.31 23.15 -26.84
C LEU A 266 -3.57 23.35 -28.16
N THR A 267 -2.58 24.22 -28.15
CA THR A 267 -1.60 24.38 -29.22
C THR A 267 -0.77 23.11 -29.40
N ALA A 268 -0.17 22.92 -30.57
CA ALA A 268 0.77 21.82 -30.83
C ALA A 268 1.93 21.80 -29.81
N GLN A 269 2.38 22.99 -29.38
CA GLN A 269 3.43 23.13 -28.37
C GLN A 269 2.98 22.63 -26.99
N GLU A 270 1.76 22.95 -26.57
CA GLU A 270 1.19 22.47 -25.31
C GLU A 270 0.95 20.95 -25.35
N GLY A 271 0.46 20.41 -26.47
CA GLY A 271 0.37 18.97 -26.70
C GLY A 271 1.72 18.27 -26.55
N ALA A 272 2.79 18.82 -27.14
CA ALA A 272 4.15 18.29 -27.00
C ALA A 272 4.69 18.40 -25.55
N GLN A 273 4.27 19.39 -24.78
CA GLN A 273 4.63 19.48 -23.35
C GLN A 273 3.91 18.42 -22.51
N VAL A 274 2.62 18.19 -22.76
CA VAL A 274 1.83 17.13 -22.13
C VAL A 274 2.46 15.77 -22.40
N LEU A 275 2.76 15.46 -23.66
CA LEU A 275 3.42 14.21 -24.05
C LEU A 275 4.76 14.00 -23.33
N ARG A 276 5.62 15.04 -23.30
CA ARG A 276 6.90 14.95 -22.58
C ARG A 276 6.73 14.70 -21.09
N TRP A 277 5.71 15.28 -20.48
CA TRP A 277 5.40 15.05 -19.07
C TRP A 277 4.95 13.60 -18.86
N CYS A 278 4.01 13.11 -19.64
CA CYS A 278 3.51 11.74 -19.54
C CYS A 278 4.62 10.70 -19.77
N GLN A 279 5.51 10.92 -20.75
CA GLN A 279 6.69 10.07 -20.96
C GLN A 279 7.71 10.12 -19.81
N LYS A 280 7.83 11.25 -19.11
CA LYS A 280 8.64 11.33 -17.88
C LYS A 280 7.99 10.52 -16.76
N THR A 281 6.66 10.62 -16.65
CA THR A 281 5.86 9.86 -15.69
C THR A 281 5.98 8.36 -15.95
N GLU A 282 5.77 7.87 -17.18
CA GLU A 282 5.97 6.46 -17.54
C GLU A 282 7.34 5.93 -17.12
N ARG A 283 8.42 6.70 -17.38
CA ARG A 283 9.77 6.33 -16.96
C ARG A 283 9.93 6.23 -15.45
N ALA A 284 9.31 7.14 -14.68
CA ALA A 284 9.33 7.09 -13.22
C ALA A 284 8.60 5.85 -12.69
N PHE A 285 7.54 5.42 -13.37
CA PHE A 285 6.79 4.19 -13.08
C PHE A 285 7.44 2.91 -13.63
N ASN A 286 8.52 3.01 -14.41
CA ASN A 286 9.09 1.92 -15.22
C ASN A 286 8.05 1.25 -16.13
N PHE A 287 7.14 2.06 -16.69
CA PHE A 287 6.10 1.65 -17.63
C PHE A 287 6.54 1.82 -19.08
N CYS A 288 5.82 1.15 -19.97
CA CYS A 288 5.79 1.47 -21.40
C CYS A 288 4.38 1.94 -21.76
N SER A 289 4.19 2.70 -22.84
CA SER A 289 2.86 3.20 -23.23
C SER A 289 1.83 2.12 -23.52
N SER A 290 2.27 0.88 -23.74
CA SER A 290 1.42 -0.30 -23.88
C SER A 290 0.99 -0.96 -22.56
N THR A 291 1.56 -0.56 -21.41
CA THR A 291 1.32 -1.26 -20.13
C THR A 291 0.11 -0.74 -19.37
N TRP A 292 -0.31 0.51 -19.63
CA TRP A 292 -1.44 1.12 -18.95
C TRP A 292 -2.64 1.33 -19.89
N ASP A 293 -3.82 1.15 -19.33
CA ASP A 293 -5.12 1.27 -20.03
C ASP A 293 -6.05 2.29 -19.34
N SER A 294 -5.56 2.95 -18.30
CA SER A 294 -6.27 4.04 -17.64
C SER A 294 -5.32 5.08 -17.05
N VAL A 295 -5.86 6.24 -16.72
CA VAL A 295 -5.12 7.41 -16.23
C VAL A 295 -5.89 8.01 -15.06
N PHE A 296 -5.20 8.23 -13.95
CA PHE A 296 -5.76 8.92 -12.79
C PHE A 296 -5.14 10.31 -12.66
N ILE A 297 -5.98 11.31 -12.40
CA ILE A 297 -5.57 12.71 -12.37
C ILE A 297 -6.16 13.35 -11.11
N PRO A 298 -5.36 13.57 -10.05
CA PRO A 298 -5.77 14.39 -8.91
C PRO A 298 -5.79 15.87 -9.32
N ILE A 299 -6.80 16.60 -8.88
CA ILE A 299 -7.00 18.01 -9.25
C ILE A 299 -7.18 18.85 -7.99
N HIS A 300 -6.29 19.82 -7.81
CA HIS A 300 -6.34 20.80 -6.73
C HIS A 300 -6.92 22.12 -7.24
N LYS A 301 -8.20 22.39 -6.96
CA LYS A 301 -8.85 23.64 -7.37
C LYS A 301 -8.65 24.72 -6.31
N ASN A 302 -8.04 25.83 -6.73
CA ASN A 302 -7.81 27.05 -5.94
C ASN A 302 -7.00 26.83 -4.66
N CYS A 303 -6.24 25.74 -4.58
CA CYS A 303 -5.64 25.25 -3.34
C CYS A 303 -6.64 24.95 -2.21
N LEU A 304 -7.96 24.90 -2.52
CA LEU A 304 -9.01 24.73 -1.53
C LEU A 304 -9.79 23.42 -1.63
N HIS A 305 -9.78 22.78 -2.80
CA HIS A 305 -10.63 21.63 -3.04
C HIS A 305 -9.93 20.56 -3.87
N TRP A 306 -10.09 19.31 -3.46
CA TRP A 306 -9.57 18.13 -4.15
C TRP A 306 -10.70 17.36 -4.81
N TYR A 307 -10.48 16.99 -6.07
CA TYR A 307 -11.30 16.03 -6.78
C TYR A 307 -10.43 15.29 -7.79
N SER A 308 -10.97 14.30 -8.50
CA SER A 308 -10.20 13.56 -9.49
C SER A 308 -10.91 13.43 -10.82
N ALA A 309 -10.12 13.22 -11.87
CA ALA A 309 -10.57 12.69 -13.13
C ALA A 309 -9.95 11.32 -13.37
N PHE A 310 -10.71 10.43 -14.02
CA PHE A 310 -10.28 9.10 -14.40
C PHE A 310 -10.63 8.85 -15.87
N ILE A 311 -9.61 8.55 -16.67
CA ILE A 311 -9.74 8.21 -18.09
C ILE A 311 -9.50 6.71 -18.21
N ASP A 312 -10.45 5.99 -18.78
CA ASP A 312 -10.43 4.53 -18.90
C ASP A 312 -10.57 4.18 -20.38
N PHE A 313 -9.45 3.83 -21.01
CA PHE A 313 -9.42 3.52 -22.44
C PHE A 313 -10.09 2.19 -22.74
N ARG A 314 -10.05 1.24 -21.80
CA ARG A 314 -10.66 -0.08 -21.97
C ARG A 314 -12.18 0.01 -22.06
N PHE A 315 -12.79 0.85 -21.22
CA PHE A 315 -14.24 1.08 -21.21
C PHE A 315 -14.66 2.37 -21.91
N ARG A 316 -13.73 3.04 -22.61
CA ARG A 316 -13.96 4.28 -23.37
C ARG A 316 -14.75 5.31 -22.57
N ARG A 317 -14.27 5.65 -21.37
CA ARG A 317 -14.99 6.57 -20.49
C ARG A 317 -14.07 7.53 -19.77
N ILE A 318 -14.61 8.71 -19.50
CA ILE A 318 -13.98 9.76 -18.72
C ILE A 318 -14.94 10.08 -17.58
N LYS A 319 -14.50 9.92 -16.34
CA LYS A 319 -15.29 10.21 -15.14
C LYS A 319 -14.62 11.28 -14.30
N VAL A 320 -15.41 12.17 -13.71
CA VAL A 320 -14.95 13.14 -12.71
C VAL A 320 -15.61 12.79 -11.38
N TYR A 321 -14.80 12.55 -10.35
CA TYR A 321 -15.27 12.23 -9.01
C TYR A 321 -15.00 13.42 -8.09
N ASP A 322 -16.06 14.05 -7.58
CA ASP A 322 -15.99 15.25 -6.76
C ASP A 322 -16.89 15.10 -5.53
N SER A 323 -16.27 14.93 -4.35
CA SER A 323 -16.99 14.68 -3.08
C SER A 323 -17.72 15.91 -2.54
N LEU A 324 -17.51 17.10 -3.09
CA LEU A 324 -18.24 18.32 -2.71
C LEU A 324 -19.42 18.57 -3.64
N ARG A 325 -20.63 18.60 -3.06
CA ARG A 325 -21.88 18.76 -3.81
C ARG A 325 -21.98 20.14 -4.47
N GLU A 326 -21.45 21.17 -3.81
CA GLU A 326 -21.51 22.57 -4.26
C GLU A 326 -20.64 22.79 -5.49
N THR A 327 -19.52 22.06 -5.60
CA THR A 327 -18.57 22.23 -6.71
C THR A 327 -18.78 21.24 -7.83
N CYS A 328 -19.40 20.07 -7.57
CA CYS A 328 -19.52 19.02 -8.59
C CYS A 328 -20.20 19.54 -9.85
N VAL A 329 -21.29 20.32 -9.72
CA VAL A 329 -22.03 20.92 -10.84
C VAL A 329 -21.17 21.78 -11.77
N THR A 330 -20.09 22.37 -11.26
CA THR A 330 -19.16 23.20 -12.03
C THR A 330 -18.24 22.38 -12.94
N ASN A 331 -18.22 21.05 -12.80
CA ASN A 331 -17.39 20.14 -13.59
C ASN A 331 -17.93 19.86 -15.01
N ARG A 332 -19.16 20.32 -15.32
CA ARG A 332 -19.86 20.05 -16.59
C ARG A 332 -19.15 20.54 -17.85
N GLN A 333 -18.23 21.51 -17.72
CA GLN A 333 -17.60 22.18 -18.85
C GLN A 333 -16.08 22.00 -18.84
N LYS A 334 -15.61 20.74 -18.98
CA LYS A 334 -14.17 20.42 -19.02
C LYS A 334 -13.74 19.73 -20.32
N PRO A 335 -13.85 20.41 -21.48
CA PRO A 335 -13.42 19.87 -22.77
C PRO A 335 -11.93 19.48 -22.80
N VAL A 336 -11.11 20.01 -21.88
CA VAL A 336 -9.69 19.64 -21.76
C VAL A 336 -9.47 18.16 -21.44
N LEU A 337 -10.40 17.50 -20.72
CA LEU A 337 -10.25 16.07 -20.40
C LEU A 337 -10.48 15.20 -21.65
N MET A 338 -11.40 15.62 -22.52
CA MET A 338 -11.60 14.98 -23.82
C MET A 338 -10.35 15.14 -24.68
N TRP A 339 -9.84 16.37 -24.79
CA TRP A 339 -8.59 16.64 -25.52
C TRP A 339 -7.39 15.85 -24.97
N LEU A 340 -7.24 15.79 -23.63
CA LEU A 340 -6.16 15.04 -23.00
C LEU A 340 -6.26 13.56 -23.37
N THR A 341 -7.48 13.02 -23.41
CA THR A 341 -7.73 11.64 -23.83
C THR A 341 -7.29 11.40 -25.28
N GLU A 342 -7.51 12.35 -26.19
CA GLU A 342 -7.02 12.26 -27.57
C GLU A 342 -5.50 12.23 -27.62
N VAL A 343 -4.81 13.13 -26.90
CA VAL A 343 -3.34 13.17 -26.86
C VAL A 343 -2.74 11.90 -26.27
N LEU A 344 -3.33 11.40 -25.19
CA LEU A 344 -2.91 10.16 -24.56
C LEU A 344 -3.22 8.94 -25.44
N GLY A 345 -4.34 8.94 -26.16
CA GLY A 345 -4.65 7.92 -27.17
C GLY A 345 -3.59 7.83 -28.25
N HIS A 346 -3.16 8.98 -28.80
CA HIS A 346 -2.05 9.01 -29.76
C HIS A 346 -0.75 8.46 -29.17
N MET A 347 -0.42 8.82 -27.92
CA MET A 347 0.78 8.32 -27.23
C MET A 347 0.79 6.80 -27.04
N ARG A 348 -0.39 6.20 -26.84
CA ARG A 348 -0.59 4.75 -26.70
C ARG A 348 -0.63 4.00 -28.03
N GLY A 349 -0.67 4.71 -29.16
CA GLY A 349 -0.94 4.10 -30.47
C GLY A 349 -2.40 3.67 -30.66
N ASP A 350 -3.32 4.25 -29.89
CA ASP A 350 -4.78 4.03 -29.93
C ASP A 350 -5.50 5.38 -30.09
N PRO A 351 -5.45 6.00 -31.29
CA PRO A 351 -5.94 7.36 -31.49
C PRO A 351 -7.43 7.48 -31.19
N VAL A 352 -7.77 8.47 -30.36
CA VAL A 352 -9.16 8.78 -29.98
C VAL A 352 -9.56 10.12 -30.60
N CYS A 353 -10.81 10.22 -31.07
CA CYS A 353 -11.39 11.46 -31.60
C CYS A 353 -12.70 11.78 -30.85
N LEU A 354 -12.64 12.72 -29.90
CA LEU A 354 -13.73 13.08 -29.00
C LEU A 354 -14.25 14.49 -29.29
N SER A 355 -13.34 15.44 -29.49
CA SER A 355 -13.64 16.83 -29.75
C SER A 355 -14.46 16.94 -31.04
N ASN A 356 -15.63 17.55 -30.95
CA ASN A 356 -16.57 17.74 -32.08
C ASN A 356 -17.08 16.45 -32.74
N ASN A 357 -16.98 15.30 -32.06
CA ASN A 357 -17.53 14.04 -32.54
C ASN A 357 -18.77 13.65 -31.73
N PRO A 358 -19.99 14.07 -32.14
CA PRO A 358 -21.23 13.72 -31.43
C PRO A 358 -21.58 12.23 -31.53
N GLN A 359 -20.90 11.47 -32.40
CA GLN A 359 -21.10 10.04 -32.60
C GLN A 359 -20.03 9.19 -31.90
N THR A 360 -19.19 9.79 -31.05
CA THR A 360 -18.20 9.04 -30.27
C THR A 360 -18.90 8.02 -29.37
N ASP A 361 -18.32 6.83 -29.26
CA ASP A 361 -18.76 5.79 -28.34
C ASP A 361 -18.18 5.97 -26.92
N TRP A 362 -17.43 7.05 -26.72
CA TRP A 362 -16.90 7.41 -25.41
C TRP A 362 -17.94 8.10 -24.53
N VAL A 363 -17.98 7.70 -23.26
CA VAL A 363 -18.88 8.29 -22.26
C VAL A 363 -18.11 9.29 -21.39
N PHE A 364 -18.56 10.55 -21.39
CA PHE A 364 -18.09 11.56 -20.43
C PHE A 364 -19.12 11.79 -19.33
N ASP A 365 -18.77 11.45 -18.10
CA ASP A 365 -19.60 11.64 -16.90
C ASP A 365 -18.94 12.64 -15.94
N PRO A 366 -19.34 13.93 -15.98
CA PRO A 366 -18.70 14.99 -15.19
C PRO A 366 -19.05 14.96 -13.70
N HIS A 367 -19.97 14.09 -13.25
CA HIS A 367 -20.37 13.97 -11.84
C HIS A 367 -20.23 12.56 -11.28
N ALA A 368 -19.93 11.58 -12.13
CA ALA A 368 -19.97 10.17 -11.79
C ALA A 368 -21.29 9.83 -11.06
N GLU A 369 -22.41 10.12 -11.70
CA GLU A 369 -23.72 10.14 -11.04
C GLU A 369 -24.04 8.79 -10.38
N GLY A 370 -24.47 8.84 -9.12
CA GLY A 370 -24.73 7.65 -8.30
C GLY A 370 -23.49 6.84 -7.90
N GLN A 371 -22.29 7.37 -8.09
CA GLN A 371 -21.01 6.71 -7.75
C GLN A 371 -20.14 7.53 -6.79
N VAL A 372 -20.53 8.75 -6.41
CA VAL A 372 -19.78 9.59 -5.49
C VAL A 372 -20.44 9.60 -4.11
N HIS A 373 -19.65 9.31 -3.07
CA HIS A 373 -20.04 9.58 -1.69
C HIS A 373 -19.73 11.05 -1.37
N PHE A 374 -20.77 11.84 -1.10
CA PHE A 374 -20.59 13.24 -0.74
C PHE A 374 -20.09 13.35 0.69
N GLN A 375 -19.04 14.13 0.89
CA GLN A 375 -18.49 14.37 2.21
C GLN A 375 -19.37 15.36 2.99
N PRO A 376 -19.53 15.20 4.31
CA PRO A 376 -20.30 16.13 5.14
C PRO A 376 -19.48 17.35 5.60
N ASN A 377 -18.18 17.41 5.30
CA ASN A 377 -17.27 18.45 5.77
C ASN A 377 -16.46 19.10 4.62
N ALA A 378 -15.67 20.12 4.93
CA ALA A 378 -14.91 20.86 3.91
C ALA A 378 -13.44 20.42 3.75
N TYR A 379 -12.97 19.43 4.53
CA TYR A 379 -11.54 19.13 4.66
C TYR A 379 -11.11 17.74 4.21
N ASP A 380 -12.06 16.81 4.05
CA ASP A 380 -11.76 15.42 3.68
C ASP A 380 -11.69 15.18 2.16
N CYS A 381 -11.81 16.21 1.32
CA CYS A 381 -11.84 16.06 -0.14
C CYS A 381 -10.56 15.39 -0.70
N GLY A 382 -9.41 15.65 -0.07
CA GLY A 382 -8.16 14.98 -0.39
C GLY A 382 -8.20 13.48 -0.04
N VAL A 383 -8.76 13.13 1.12
CA VAL A 383 -8.90 11.73 1.53
C VAL A 383 -9.91 11.00 0.64
N HIS A 384 -11.02 11.65 0.27
CA HIS A 384 -11.95 11.13 -0.72
C HIS A 384 -11.28 10.89 -2.07
N THR A 385 -10.43 11.80 -2.53
CA THR A 385 -9.67 11.67 -3.79
C THR A 385 -8.76 10.43 -3.76
N LEU A 386 -8.06 10.17 -2.65
CA LEU A 386 -7.25 8.97 -2.48
C LEU A 386 -8.09 7.69 -2.39
N TRP A 387 -9.25 7.73 -1.73
CA TRP A 387 -10.15 6.58 -1.72
C TRP A 387 -10.74 6.30 -3.10
N GLN A 388 -11.08 7.33 -3.87
CA GLN A 388 -11.49 7.19 -5.27
C GLN A 388 -10.38 6.52 -6.11
N LEU A 389 -9.11 6.89 -5.89
CA LEU A 389 -7.97 6.21 -6.50
C LEU A 389 -7.97 4.71 -6.17
N GLN A 390 -8.03 4.33 -4.89
CA GLN A 390 -8.07 2.92 -4.50
C GLN A 390 -9.22 2.16 -5.18
N HIS A 391 -10.39 2.79 -5.29
CA HIS A 391 -11.53 2.22 -5.99
C HIS A 391 -11.31 2.01 -7.49
N VAL A 392 -10.72 2.97 -8.20
CA VAL A 392 -10.49 2.81 -9.64
C VAL A 392 -9.36 1.82 -9.93
N LEU A 393 -8.36 1.69 -9.04
CA LEU A 393 -7.34 0.66 -9.16
C LEU A 393 -7.93 -0.74 -8.98
N GLU A 394 -8.85 -0.90 -8.01
CA GLU A 394 -9.47 -2.19 -7.70
C GLU A 394 -10.59 -2.57 -8.69
N PHE A 395 -11.50 -1.64 -8.96
CA PHE A 395 -12.77 -1.92 -9.64
C PHE A 395 -12.94 -1.20 -10.98
N ARG A 396 -11.95 -0.39 -11.40
CA ARG A 396 -12.03 0.54 -12.55
C ARG A 396 -13.08 1.65 -12.39
N GLN A 397 -13.81 1.70 -11.28
CA GLN A 397 -14.79 2.73 -11.00
C GLN A 397 -15.06 2.85 -9.50
N VAL A 398 -15.54 4.02 -9.08
CA VAL A 398 -16.01 4.18 -7.70
C VAL A 398 -17.31 3.40 -7.49
N ARG A 399 -17.37 2.67 -6.37
CA ARG A 399 -18.53 1.89 -5.94
C ARG A 399 -18.92 2.36 -4.53
N ILE A 400 -20.19 2.67 -4.31
CA ILE A 400 -20.68 3.17 -3.03
C ILE A 400 -21.76 2.26 -2.44
N GLY A 401 -21.92 2.31 -1.11
CA GLY A 401 -22.89 1.50 -0.38
C GLY A 401 -22.74 0.01 -0.68
N ASN A 402 -23.86 -0.68 -0.89
CA ASN A 402 -23.90 -2.13 -1.13
C ASN A 402 -23.19 -2.58 -2.42
N LYS A 403 -22.71 -1.65 -3.26
CA LYS A 403 -21.91 -1.98 -4.46
C LYS A 403 -20.43 -2.19 -4.13
N CYS A 404 -19.97 -1.76 -2.95
CA CYS A 404 -18.60 -1.97 -2.49
C CYS A 404 -18.54 -3.20 -1.59
N GLU A 405 -18.02 -4.31 -2.11
CA GLU A 405 -17.89 -5.57 -1.36
C GLU A 405 -16.65 -5.60 -0.46
N LEU A 406 -15.70 -4.67 -0.68
CA LEU A 406 -14.49 -4.57 0.12
C LEU A 406 -14.68 -3.56 1.24
N ALA A 407 -14.85 -4.06 2.46
CA ALA A 407 -15.08 -3.22 3.64
C ALA A 407 -14.03 -2.10 3.78
N ARG A 408 -12.73 -2.42 3.55
CA ARG A 408 -11.59 -1.47 3.59
C ARG A 408 -11.70 -0.28 2.61
N LEU A 409 -12.52 -0.39 1.57
CA LEU A 409 -12.70 0.66 0.56
C LEU A 409 -14.00 1.44 0.78
N THR A 410 -14.86 1.00 1.69
CA THR A 410 -16.16 1.64 1.90
C THR A 410 -15.99 3.08 2.37
N PHE A 411 -16.69 4.01 1.73
CA PHE A 411 -16.75 5.40 2.17
C PHE A 411 -17.54 5.52 3.47
N THR A 412 -17.09 6.42 4.33
CA THR A 412 -17.72 6.74 5.62
C THR A 412 -17.85 8.25 5.75
N ASP A 413 -18.80 8.72 6.55
CA ASP A 413 -19.01 10.16 6.77
C ASP A 413 -17.87 10.78 7.59
N ASN A 414 -17.17 9.98 8.40
CA ASN A 414 -15.96 10.36 9.09
C ASN A 414 -14.77 9.59 8.51
N MET A 415 -13.76 10.32 8.04
CA MET A 415 -12.59 9.75 7.36
C MET A 415 -11.37 9.60 8.29
N ALA A 416 -11.53 9.67 9.61
CA ALA A 416 -10.42 9.58 10.57
C ALA A 416 -9.69 8.23 10.51
N GLY A 417 -10.42 7.11 10.43
CA GLY A 417 -9.80 5.78 10.27
C GLY A 417 -8.98 5.68 8.99
N LYS A 418 -9.46 6.33 7.92
CA LYS A 418 -8.81 6.40 6.62
C LYS A 418 -7.54 7.25 6.66
N ARG A 419 -7.58 8.39 7.34
CA ARG A 419 -6.40 9.24 7.62
C ARG A 419 -5.35 8.48 8.43
N MET A 420 -5.78 7.73 9.46
CA MET A 420 -4.89 6.87 10.25
C MET A 420 -4.19 5.84 9.37
N ARG A 421 -4.93 5.16 8.49
CA ARG A 421 -4.38 4.20 7.54
C ARG A 421 -3.32 4.82 6.62
N LEU A 422 -3.59 6.01 6.07
CA LEU A 422 -2.60 6.74 5.26
C LEU A 422 -1.34 7.08 6.07
N ALA A 423 -1.49 7.57 7.30
CA ALA A 423 -0.37 7.90 8.16
C ALA A 423 0.50 6.66 8.48
N GLN A 424 -0.15 5.54 8.82
CA GLN A 424 0.55 4.27 9.06
C GLN A 424 1.28 3.77 7.83
N GLU A 425 0.68 3.90 6.65
CA GLU A 425 1.28 3.45 5.41
C GLU A 425 2.56 4.25 5.09
N ILE A 426 2.56 5.57 5.31
CA ILE A 426 3.77 6.40 5.18
C ILE A 426 4.85 5.93 6.15
N LEU A 427 4.52 5.75 7.43
CA LEU A 427 5.49 5.37 8.45
C LEU A 427 6.10 3.98 8.20
N ARG A 428 5.31 3.03 7.69
CA ARG A 428 5.80 1.70 7.31
C ARG A 428 6.77 1.76 6.15
N ASP A 429 6.52 2.62 5.18
CA ASP A 429 7.42 2.81 4.04
C ASP A 429 8.74 3.50 4.43
N CYS A 430 8.78 4.18 5.59
CA CYS A 430 10.01 4.70 6.17
C CYS A 430 10.83 3.65 6.93
N GLU A 431 10.25 2.51 7.30
CA GLU A 431 10.98 1.44 7.98
C GLU A 431 11.95 0.74 7.00
N PRO A 432 13.23 0.58 7.36
CA PRO A 432 14.29 0.23 6.42
C PRO A 432 14.57 -1.27 6.26
#